data_AF-A0A2N0NDK7-F1
#
_entry.id   AF-A0A2N0NDK7-F1
#
_cell.length_a   1.000
_cell.length_b   1.000
_cell.length_c   1.000
_cell.angle_alpha   90.00
_cell.angle_beta   90.00
_cell.angle_gamma   90.00
#
_symmetry.space_group_name_H-M   'P 1'
#
loop_
_entity.id
_entity.type
_entity.pdbx_description
1 polymer ?
#
loop_
_entity_poly.entity_id
_entity_poly.type
_entity_poly.pdbx_seq_one_letter_code
_entity_poly.pdbx_strand_id
1 'polypeptide(L)'
;MGVNVSTEDFATLEGFVNKSNIERAEILRNAGWEPEGQNNDIATFIGTDIVSAALIRSVTSVCLDKKERNMKDFYKADAEKLQQHFTATLQEYYKEIETMKYQLAVANEKLVKQDKELSVYYSSITAETHVANMEIGKTDRAEYEHLQPHNNPPTGILIETEETIWKNYEKYEESLSKSEGKKRCHVTSDGYDKKDNDAM
;
A
#
# COMPACT_ATOMS: atom_id res chain seq x y z
N MET A 1 -7.86 -19.80 -16.98
CA MET A 1 -7.46 -18.88 -18.06
C MET A 1 -7.36 -19.66 -19.36
N GLY A 2 -8.23 -19.39 -20.33
CA GLY A 2 -8.21 -20.06 -21.65
C GLY A 2 -7.07 -19.53 -22.52
N VAL A 3 -6.54 -20.36 -23.40
CA VAL A 3 -5.58 -19.93 -24.42
C VAL A 3 -6.39 -19.46 -25.62
N ASN A 4 -6.28 -18.17 -25.97
CA ASN A 4 -6.90 -17.66 -27.19
C ASN A 4 -5.84 -17.60 -28.30
N VAL A 5 -5.91 -18.55 -29.22
CA VAL A 5 -4.99 -18.65 -30.36
C VAL A 5 -5.65 -17.95 -31.56
N SER A 6 -4.92 -17.10 -32.29
CA SER A 6 -5.52 -16.35 -33.39
C SER A 6 -5.60 -17.21 -34.65
N THR A 7 -6.42 -16.81 -35.61
CA THR A 7 -6.44 -17.41 -36.94
C THR A 7 -5.11 -17.20 -37.68
N GLU A 8 -4.36 -16.16 -37.35
CA GLU A 8 -3.04 -15.87 -37.92
C GLU A 8 -1.99 -16.89 -37.47
N ASP A 9 -2.05 -17.33 -36.20
CA ASP A 9 -1.17 -18.37 -35.64
C ASP A 9 -1.28 -19.70 -36.41
N PHE A 10 -2.36 -19.88 -37.19
CA PHE A 10 -2.67 -21.08 -37.97
C PHE A 10 -2.98 -20.82 -39.45
N ALA A 11 -2.70 -19.62 -39.96
CA ALA A 11 -3.08 -19.25 -41.33
C ALA A 11 -2.48 -20.18 -42.41
N THR A 12 -1.31 -20.74 -42.13
CA THR A 12 -0.63 -21.70 -43.01
C THR A 12 -1.36 -23.04 -43.16
N LEU A 13 -2.34 -23.34 -42.31
CA LEU A 13 -3.09 -24.60 -42.28
C LEU A 13 -4.44 -24.54 -43.02
N GLU A 14 -4.71 -23.46 -43.75
CA GLU A 14 -5.99 -23.27 -44.41
C GLU A 14 -6.32 -24.44 -45.35
N GLY A 15 -7.53 -25.00 -45.18
CA GLY A 15 -8.01 -26.12 -45.98
C GLY A 15 -7.40 -27.49 -45.66
N PHE A 16 -6.52 -27.61 -44.65
CA PHE A 16 -5.80 -28.85 -44.31
C PHE A 16 -6.68 -30.10 -44.26
N VAL A 17 -7.87 -30.02 -43.66
CA VAL A 17 -8.77 -31.17 -43.47
C VAL A 17 -9.28 -31.75 -44.80
N ASN A 18 -9.42 -30.93 -45.83
CA ASN A 18 -10.04 -31.32 -47.10
C ASN A 18 -9.01 -31.79 -48.15
N LYS A 19 -7.75 -31.99 -47.75
CA LYS A 19 -6.61 -32.24 -48.63
C LYS A 19 -6.12 -33.68 -48.56
N SER A 20 -5.47 -34.13 -49.62
CA SER A 20 -4.82 -35.45 -49.65
C SER A 20 -3.66 -35.52 -48.67
N ASN A 21 -3.21 -36.73 -48.33
CA ASN A 21 -2.07 -36.93 -47.41
C ASN A 21 -0.79 -36.21 -47.85
N ILE A 22 -0.52 -36.19 -49.15
CA ILE A 22 0.67 -35.55 -49.73
C ILE A 22 0.56 -34.03 -49.56
N GLU A 23 -0.60 -33.45 -49.91
CA GLU A 23 -0.85 -32.01 -49.74
C GLU A 23 -0.82 -31.60 -48.26
N ARG A 24 -1.38 -32.42 -47.37
CA ARG A 24 -1.34 -32.19 -45.91
C ARG A 24 0.10 -32.18 -45.39
N ALA A 25 0.94 -33.11 -45.83
CA ALA A 25 2.35 -33.15 -45.45
C ALA A 25 3.12 -31.92 -45.96
N GLU A 26 2.80 -31.46 -47.18
CA GLU A 26 3.41 -30.25 -47.75
C GLU A 26 2.99 -28.97 -47.03
N ILE A 27 1.72 -28.87 -46.63
CA ILE A 27 1.22 -27.78 -45.77
C ILE A 27 2.00 -27.72 -44.45
N LEU A 28 2.16 -28.86 -43.76
CA LEU A 28 2.91 -28.91 -42.51
C LEU A 28 4.39 -28.55 -42.72
N ARG A 29 5.01 -29.04 -43.78
CA ARG A 29 6.39 -28.69 -44.12
C ARG A 29 6.56 -27.19 -44.33
N ASN A 30 5.64 -26.55 -45.05
CA ASN A 30 5.66 -25.10 -45.26
C ASN A 30 5.45 -24.32 -43.96
N ALA A 31 4.76 -24.90 -42.98
CA ALA A 31 4.62 -24.36 -41.63
C ALA A 31 5.81 -24.67 -40.70
N GLY A 32 6.81 -25.44 -41.15
CA GLY A 32 7.94 -25.90 -40.35
C GLY A 32 7.61 -27.03 -39.38
N TRP A 33 6.54 -27.79 -39.63
CA TRP A 33 5.98 -28.82 -38.75
C TRP A 33 6.13 -30.23 -39.32
N GLU A 34 7.34 -30.57 -39.73
CA GLU A 34 7.59 -31.88 -40.31
C GLU A 34 7.27 -33.02 -39.31
N PRO A 35 6.73 -34.15 -39.80
CA PRO A 35 6.54 -35.33 -38.97
C PRO A 35 7.88 -35.85 -38.42
N GLU A 36 7.91 -36.09 -37.11
CA GLU A 36 9.03 -36.65 -36.36
C GLU A 36 8.70 -38.05 -35.84
N GLY A 37 9.71 -38.76 -35.32
CA GLY A 37 9.53 -40.12 -34.79
C GLY A 37 8.43 -40.23 -33.72
N GLN A 38 8.27 -39.20 -32.89
CA GLN A 38 7.25 -39.11 -31.83
C GLN A 38 5.81 -39.12 -32.40
N ASN A 39 5.65 -38.70 -33.65
CA ASN A 39 4.34 -38.67 -34.29
C ASN A 39 3.81 -40.07 -34.63
N ASN A 40 4.68 -41.07 -34.75
CA ASN A 40 4.22 -42.47 -34.87
C ASN A 40 3.54 -42.97 -33.60
N ASP A 41 4.08 -42.61 -32.43
CA ASP A 41 3.48 -43.00 -31.15
C ASP A 41 2.12 -42.33 -30.96
N ILE A 42 2.04 -41.03 -31.26
CA ILE A 42 0.79 -40.26 -31.23
C ILE A 42 -0.22 -40.84 -32.24
N ALA A 43 0.24 -41.13 -33.46
CA ALA A 43 -0.59 -41.73 -34.51
C ALA A 43 -1.17 -43.08 -34.08
N THR A 44 -0.34 -43.94 -33.51
CA THR A 44 -0.74 -45.26 -33.02
C THR A 44 -1.71 -45.16 -31.85
N PHE A 45 -1.43 -44.27 -30.89
CA PHE A 45 -2.25 -44.08 -29.70
C PHE A 45 -3.65 -43.55 -30.02
N ILE A 46 -3.75 -42.56 -30.93
CA ILE A 46 -5.01 -41.91 -31.28
C ILE A 46 -5.75 -42.67 -32.41
N GLY A 47 -5.05 -43.54 -33.15
CA GLY A 47 -5.61 -44.24 -34.31
C GLY A 47 -5.72 -43.33 -35.54
N THR A 48 -4.68 -42.55 -35.83
CA THR A 48 -4.63 -41.60 -36.94
C THR A 48 -3.39 -41.79 -37.81
N ASP A 49 -3.29 -41.09 -38.95
CA ASP A 49 -2.06 -41.05 -39.76
C ASP A 49 -0.99 -40.12 -39.17
N ILE A 50 0.28 -40.35 -39.54
CA ILE A 50 1.44 -39.62 -39.01
C ILE A 50 1.39 -38.11 -39.30
N VAL A 51 0.76 -37.68 -40.40
CA VAL A 51 0.63 -36.27 -40.79
C VAL A 51 -0.37 -35.58 -39.87
N SER A 52 -1.52 -36.22 -39.62
CA SER A 52 -2.49 -35.73 -38.64
C SER A 52 -1.93 -35.72 -37.21
N ALA A 53 -1.10 -36.70 -36.84
CA ALA A 53 -0.40 -36.71 -35.55
C ALA A 53 0.64 -35.56 -35.44
N ALA A 54 1.32 -35.23 -36.53
CA ALA A 54 2.20 -34.07 -36.61
C ALA A 54 1.44 -32.76 -36.42
N LEU A 55 0.29 -32.60 -37.06
CA LEU A 55 -0.60 -31.45 -36.83
C LEU A 55 -1.01 -31.32 -35.36
N ILE A 56 -1.51 -32.39 -34.74
CA ILE A 56 -1.97 -32.36 -33.33
C ILE A 56 -0.84 -31.91 -32.42
N ARG A 57 0.36 -32.47 -32.59
CA ARG A 57 1.54 -32.08 -31.80
C ARG A 57 1.83 -30.60 -31.96
N SER A 58 1.96 -30.13 -33.19
CA SER A 58 2.35 -28.73 -33.46
C SER A 58 1.33 -27.72 -32.96
N VAL A 59 0.03 -27.98 -33.17
CA VAL A 59 -1.05 -27.14 -32.63
C VAL A 59 -1.01 -27.12 -31.10
N THR A 60 -0.77 -28.28 -30.47
CA THR A 60 -0.67 -28.37 -29.01
C THR A 60 0.53 -27.58 -28.49
N SER A 61 1.70 -27.68 -29.14
CA SER A 61 2.89 -26.90 -28.80
C SER A 61 2.63 -25.40 -28.87
N VAL A 62 2.06 -24.90 -29.99
CA VAL A 62 1.72 -23.48 -30.13
C VAL A 62 0.78 -23.00 -29.03
N CYS A 63 -0.24 -23.80 -28.70
CA CYS A 63 -1.16 -23.49 -27.61
C CYS A 63 -0.46 -23.41 -26.25
N LEU A 64 0.43 -24.37 -25.95
CA LEU A 64 1.16 -24.43 -24.69
C LEU A 64 2.14 -23.26 -24.56
N ASP A 65 2.88 -22.93 -25.62
CA ASP A 65 3.81 -21.81 -25.64
C ASP A 65 3.09 -20.47 -25.41
N LYS A 66 1.91 -20.31 -26.00
CA LYS A 66 1.09 -19.11 -25.79
C LYS A 66 0.54 -19.04 -24.37
N LYS A 67 0.12 -20.17 -23.81
CA LYS A 67 -0.28 -20.26 -22.40
C LYS A 67 0.86 -19.87 -21.47
N GLU A 68 2.05 -20.41 -21.70
CA GLU A 68 3.23 -20.14 -20.88
C GLU A 68 3.62 -18.67 -20.94
N ARG A 69 3.65 -18.08 -22.14
CA ARG A 69 3.90 -16.63 -22.31
C ARG A 69 2.89 -15.78 -21.56
N ASN A 70 1.59 -16.02 -21.77
CA ASN A 70 0.53 -15.29 -21.08
C ASN A 70 0.65 -15.40 -19.55
N MET A 71 1.02 -16.58 -19.06
CA MET A 71 1.19 -16.83 -17.63
C MET A 71 2.43 -16.11 -17.07
N LYS A 72 3.55 -16.11 -17.79
CA LYS A 72 4.74 -15.32 -17.43
C LYS A 72 4.44 -13.83 -17.39
N ASP A 73 3.76 -13.31 -18.41
CA ASP A 73 3.40 -11.89 -18.47
C ASP A 73 2.44 -11.50 -17.34
N PHE A 74 1.47 -12.37 -17.03
CA PHE A 74 0.57 -12.17 -15.90
C PHE A 74 1.33 -12.09 -14.58
N TYR A 75 2.17 -13.08 -14.27
CA TYR A 75 2.92 -13.09 -13.00
C TYR A 75 3.95 -11.98 -12.90
N LYS A 76 4.57 -11.59 -14.03
CA LYS A 76 5.46 -10.44 -14.08
C LYS A 76 4.70 -9.15 -13.73
N ALA A 77 3.55 -8.91 -14.37
CA ALA A 77 2.74 -7.73 -14.08
C ALA A 77 2.23 -7.70 -12.64
N ASP A 78 1.89 -8.86 -12.07
CA ASP A 78 1.44 -8.96 -10.67
C ASP A 78 2.58 -8.70 -9.68
N ALA A 79 3.77 -9.25 -9.93
CA ALA A 79 4.96 -8.98 -9.14
C ALA A 79 5.37 -7.50 -9.19
N GLU A 80 5.30 -6.87 -10.37
CA GLU A 80 5.58 -5.44 -10.54
C GLU A 80 4.60 -4.56 -9.76
N LYS A 81 3.30 -4.89 -9.77
CA LYS A 81 2.30 -4.18 -8.96
C LYS A 81 2.59 -4.30 -7.47
N LEU A 82 2.93 -5.50 -7.00
CA LEU A 82 3.27 -5.73 -5.60
C LEU A 82 4.51 -4.94 -5.19
N GLN A 83 5.55 -4.91 -6.04
CA GLN A 83 6.76 -4.13 -5.82
C GLN A 83 6.49 -2.62 -5.79
N GLN A 84 5.66 -2.11 -6.71
CA GLN A 84 5.26 -0.71 -6.74
C GLN A 84 4.50 -0.32 -5.46
N HIS A 85 3.59 -1.17 -5.00
CA HIS A 85 2.87 -0.96 -3.75
C HIS A 85 3.85 -0.85 -2.56
N PHE A 86 4.74 -1.82 -2.39
CA PHE A 86 5.73 -1.77 -1.30
C PHE A 86 6.66 -0.55 -1.38
N THR A 87 7.07 -0.18 -2.59
CA THR A 87 7.92 1.01 -2.80
C THR A 87 7.19 2.28 -2.39
N ALA A 88 5.92 2.44 -2.78
CA ALA A 88 5.09 3.59 -2.40
C ALA A 88 4.89 3.65 -0.89
N THR A 89 4.53 2.53 -0.24
CA THR A 89 4.34 2.47 1.21
C THR A 89 5.62 2.81 1.97
N LEU A 90 6.79 2.32 1.53
CA LEU A 90 8.06 2.67 2.15
C LEU A 90 8.36 4.17 2.02
N GLN A 91 8.09 4.77 0.87
CA GLN A 91 8.26 6.21 0.66
C GLN A 91 7.37 7.04 1.61
N GLU A 92 6.13 6.60 1.85
CA GLU A 92 5.23 7.23 2.81
C GLU A 92 5.78 7.17 4.24
N TYR A 93 6.23 5.99 4.70
CA TYR A 93 6.85 5.86 6.02
C TYR A 93 8.10 6.72 6.18
N TYR A 94 8.96 6.79 5.16
CA TYR A 94 10.14 7.67 5.22
C TYR A 94 9.73 9.15 5.35
N LYS A 95 8.70 9.59 4.64
CA LYS A 95 8.18 10.96 4.73
C LYS A 95 7.60 11.25 6.12
N GLU A 96 6.88 10.29 6.70
CA GLU A 96 6.32 10.42 8.05
C GLU A 96 7.41 10.51 9.11
N ILE A 97 8.43 9.64 9.03
CA ILE A 97 9.60 9.68 9.92
C ILE A 97 10.29 11.04 9.84
N GLU A 98 10.49 11.59 8.63
CA GLU A 98 11.16 12.89 8.48
C GLU A 98 10.32 14.04 9.04
N THR A 99 8.99 13.95 8.89
CA THR A 99 8.06 14.91 9.49
C THR A 99 8.13 14.87 11.01
N MET A 100 8.13 13.67 11.61
CA MET A 100 8.25 13.50 13.06
C MET A 100 9.59 14.02 13.59
N LYS A 101 10.69 13.74 12.90
CA LYS A 101 12.02 14.26 13.29
C LYS A 101 12.02 15.78 13.32
N TYR A 102 11.45 16.44 12.32
CA TYR A 102 11.35 17.89 12.27
C TYR A 102 10.52 18.43 13.44
N GLN A 103 9.35 17.85 13.69
CA GLN A 103 8.49 18.26 14.81
C GLN A 103 9.19 18.09 16.16
N LEU A 104 9.91 16.98 16.36
CA LEU A 104 10.68 16.71 17.56
C LEU A 104 11.82 17.73 17.74
N ALA A 105 12.53 18.09 16.67
CA ALA A 105 13.57 19.12 16.73
C ALA A 105 12.99 20.48 17.15
N VAL A 106 11.87 20.90 16.56
CA VAL A 106 11.18 22.15 16.91
C VAL A 106 10.69 22.13 18.36
N ALA A 107 10.12 21.00 18.83
CA ALA A 107 9.66 20.85 20.20
C ALA A 107 10.84 20.94 21.20
N ASN A 108 11.96 20.27 20.91
CA ASN A 108 13.16 20.32 21.73
C ASN A 108 13.73 21.74 21.81
N GLU A 109 13.80 22.47 20.69
CA GLU A 109 14.24 23.87 20.72
C GLU A 109 13.35 24.76 21.59
N LYS A 110 12.03 24.54 21.57
CA LYS A 110 11.09 25.26 22.43
C LYS A 110 11.33 24.95 23.91
N LEU A 111 11.50 23.67 24.26
CA LEU A 111 11.80 23.26 25.64
C LEU A 111 13.10 23.88 26.15
N VAL A 112 14.17 23.86 25.34
CA VAL A 112 15.45 24.48 25.72
C VAL A 112 15.32 26.00 25.95
N LYS A 113 14.52 26.69 25.13
CA LYS A 113 14.24 28.12 25.33
C LYS A 113 13.48 28.38 26.63
N GLN A 114 12.43 27.59 26.89
CA GLN A 114 11.65 27.69 28.12
C GLN A 114 12.49 27.42 29.37
N ASP A 115 13.33 26.39 29.34
CA ASP A 115 14.24 26.06 30.44
C ASP A 115 15.22 27.23 30.73
N LYS A 116 15.76 27.84 29.68
CA LYS A 116 16.63 29.02 29.81
C LYS A 116 15.88 30.22 30.38
N GLU A 117 14.66 30.50 29.93
CA GLU A 117 13.82 31.59 30.44
C GLU A 117 13.47 31.39 31.92
N LEU A 118 13.11 30.16 32.32
CA LEU A 118 12.86 29.80 33.71
C LEU A 118 14.11 29.96 34.58
N SER A 119 15.27 29.52 34.08
CA SER A 119 16.55 29.67 34.78
C SER A 119 16.88 31.15 35.02
N VAL A 120 16.70 32.01 34.02
CA VAL A 120 16.88 33.46 34.17
C VAL A 120 15.88 34.04 35.18
N TYR A 121 14.62 33.64 35.10
CA TYR A 121 13.58 34.09 36.03
C TYR A 121 13.95 33.75 37.49
N TYR A 122 14.21 32.47 37.80
CA TYR A 122 14.51 32.03 39.16
C TYR A 122 15.85 32.54 39.70
N SER A 123 16.82 32.87 38.84
CA SER A 123 18.06 33.51 39.28
C SER A 123 17.92 35.02 39.55
N SER A 124 16.86 35.65 39.04
CA SER A 124 16.61 37.10 39.14
C SER A 124 15.63 37.49 40.27
N ILE A 125 14.98 36.52 40.91
CA ILE A 125 13.90 36.75 41.88
C ILE A 125 14.10 35.93 43.16
N THR A 126 13.68 36.44 44.33
CA THR A 126 13.71 35.67 45.58
C THR A 126 12.52 34.73 45.70
N ALA A 127 12.64 33.70 46.55
CA ALA A 127 11.57 32.75 46.81
C ALA A 127 10.30 33.43 47.37
N GLU A 128 10.44 34.42 48.27
CA GLU A 128 9.27 35.13 48.80
C GLU A 128 8.56 35.95 47.72
N THR A 129 9.32 36.58 46.81
CA THR A 129 8.76 37.37 45.71
C THR A 129 8.06 36.48 44.68
N HIS A 130 8.61 35.28 44.41
CA HIS A 130 7.96 34.28 43.56
C HIS A 130 6.62 33.81 44.14
N VAL A 131 6.58 33.49 45.44
CA VAL A 131 5.34 33.07 46.15
C VAL A 131 4.31 34.19 46.12
N ALA A 132 4.71 35.43 46.41
CA ALA A 132 3.80 36.58 46.33
C ALA A 132 3.23 36.77 44.91
N ASN A 133 4.04 36.57 43.87
CA ASN A 133 3.58 36.66 42.48
C ASN A 133 2.61 35.53 42.09
N MET A 134 2.70 34.36 42.72
CA MET A 134 1.75 33.27 42.53
C MET A 134 0.44 33.51 43.31
N GLU A 135 0.53 34.04 44.54
CA GLU A 135 -0.62 34.26 45.42
C GLU A 135 -1.51 35.45 45.00
N ILE A 136 -0.92 36.50 44.41
CA ILE A 136 -1.66 37.74 44.06
C ILE A 136 -2.45 37.58 42.76
N GLY A 137 -2.12 36.62 41.89
CA GLY A 137 -2.71 36.53 40.55
C GLY A 137 -2.36 37.76 39.69
N LYS A 138 -2.45 37.64 38.36
CA LYS A 138 -1.90 38.63 37.40
C LYS A 138 -2.50 40.05 37.44
N THR A 139 -3.48 40.36 38.29
CA THR A 139 -4.30 41.58 38.13
C THR A 139 -4.33 42.58 39.28
N ASP A 140 -3.78 42.31 40.47
CA ASP A 140 -4.02 43.18 41.65
C ASP A 140 -2.76 43.71 42.35
N ARG A 141 -1.66 44.01 41.63
CA ARG A 141 -0.50 44.71 42.22
C ARG A 141 -0.25 46.08 41.59
N ALA A 142 -0.49 47.14 42.37
CA ALA A 142 -0.20 48.54 42.02
C ALA A 142 1.29 48.82 41.73
N GLU A 143 2.16 47.92 42.17
CA GLU A 143 3.62 47.96 42.00
C GLU A 143 4.07 47.69 40.55
N TYR A 144 3.16 47.35 39.63
CA TYR A 144 3.48 47.09 38.22
C TYR A 144 2.99 48.17 37.24
N GLU A 145 2.32 49.23 37.71
CA GLU A 145 1.90 50.36 36.85
C GLU A 145 3.08 51.07 36.19
N HIS A 146 4.24 51.09 36.85
CA HIS A 146 5.44 51.78 36.37
C HIS A 146 6.28 50.96 35.37
N LEU A 147 5.95 49.68 35.16
CA LEU A 147 6.56 48.84 34.11
C LEU A 147 5.81 48.90 32.76
N GLN A 148 4.69 49.63 32.68
CA GLN A 148 3.94 49.84 31.44
C GLN A 148 4.67 50.59 30.30
N PRO A 149 5.77 51.37 30.48
CA PRO A 149 6.41 52.04 29.34
C PRO A 149 7.30 51.12 28.48
N HIS A 150 7.69 49.94 28.98
CA HIS A 150 8.45 48.96 28.20
C HIS A 150 7.56 47.76 27.92
N ASN A 151 6.99 47.72 26.71
CA ASN A 151 6.09 46.69 26.17
C ASN A 151 6.67 45.26 26.19
N ASN A 152 6.90 44.67 27.37
CA ASN A 152 6.83 43.24 27.67
C ASN A 152 7.42 42.99 29.08
N PRO A 153 6.60 42.99 30.16
CA PRO A 153 7.03 42.36 31.39
C PRO A 153 7.31 40.85 31.13
N PRO A 154 8.30 40.23 31.80
CA PRO A 154 8.60 38.82 31.63
C PRO A 154 7.35 38.03 32.01
N THR A 155 6.70 37.45 31.00
CA THR A 155 5.45 36.75 31.20
C THR A 155 5.80 35.38 31.75
N GLY A 156 5.75 35.22 33.08
CA GLY A 156 5.57 33.90 33.66
C GLY A 156 4.24 33.35 33.14
N ILE A 157 4.30 32.52 32.10
CA ILE A 157 3.16 31.70 31.70
C ILE A 157 2.98 30.71 32.84
N LEU A 158 1.80 30.70 33.45
CA LEU A 158 1.43 29.69 34.43
C LEU A 158 1.71 28.33 33.78
N ILE A 159 2.62 27.56 34.37
CA ILE A 159 2.87 26.18 33.94
C ILE A 159 1.53 25.46 34.10
N GLU A 160 0.91 25.06 32.98
CA GLU A 160 -0.21 24.15 33.01
C GLU A 160 0.25 22.91 33.80
N THR A 161 -0.48 22.54 34.85
CA THR A 161 -0.15 21.33 35.62
C THR A 161 -0.15 20.12 34.68
N GLU A 162 0.66 19.10 34.96
CA GLU A 162 0.70 17.86 34.16
C GLU A 162 -0.71 17.28 33.94
N GLU A 163 -1.61 17.45 34.90
CA GLU A 163 -3.02 17.07 34.81
C GLU A 163 -3.80 17.84 33.73
N THR A 164 -3.56 19.15 33.59
CA THR A 164 -4.19 19.97 32.53
C THR A 164 -3.60 19.67 31.15
N ILE A 165 -2.30 19.41 31.06
CA ILE A 165 -1.64 19.01 29.81
C ILE A 165 -2.18 17.66 29.34
N TRP A 166 -2.30 16.67 30.25
CA TRP A 166 -2.88 15.37 29.94
C TRP A 166 -4.35 15.45 29.54
N LYS A 167 -5.16 16.22 30.27
CA LYS A 167 -6.58 16.43 29.92
C LYS A 167 -6.74 17.10 28.56
N ASN A 168 -5.87 18.05 28.20
CA ASN A 168 -5.87 18.68 26.89
C ASN A 168 -5.43 17.71 25.78
N TYR A 169 -4.46 16.84 26.06
CA TYR A 169 -4.02 15.79 25.14
C TYR A 169 -5.11 14.74 24.87
N GLU A 170 -5.78 14.23 25.91
CA GLU A 170 -6.93 13.31 25.77
C GLU A 170 -8.09 13.95 24.99
N LYS A 171 -8.38 15.23 25.23
CA LYS A 171 -9.40 15.97 24.49
C LYS A 171 -9.04 16.13 23.02
N TYR A 172 -7.76 16.32 22.72
CA TYR A 172 -7.26 16.44 21.36
C TYR A 172 -7.37 15.10 20.62
N GLU A 173 -7.02 13.98 21.26
CA GLU A 173 -7.23 12.63 20.70
C GLU A 173 -8.72 12.30 20.49
N GLU A 174 -9.59 12.62 21.46
CA GLU A 174 -11.04 12.45 21.27
C GLU A 174 -11.58 13.27 20.09
N SER A 175 -11.02 14.47 19.87
CA SER A 175 -11.43 15.35 18.77
C SER A 175 -10.91 14.87 17.42
N LEU A 176 -9.70 14.28 17.37
CA LEU A 176 -9.15 13.62 16.19
C LEU A 176 -9.98 12.38 15.84
N SER A 177 -10.30 11.56 16.84
CA SER A 177 -11.07 10.32 16.70
C SER A 177 -12.54 10.57 16.31
N LYS A 178 -13.10 11.75 16.64
CA LYS A 178 -14.43 12.20 16.15
C LYS A 178 -14.38 12.82 14.74
N SER A 179 -13.22 13.29 14.28
CA SER A 179 -13.04 13.85 12.93
C SER A 179 -12.70 12.79 11.87
N GLU A 180 -12.17 11.64 12.29
CA GLU A 180 -12.11 10.44 11.46
C GLU A 180 -13.48 9.76 11.40
N GLY A 181 -14.31 10.26 10.50
CA GLY A 181 -15.51 9.56 10.06
C GLY A 181 -15.21 8.11 9.72
N LYS A 182 -15.63 7.21 10.62
CA LYS A 182 -15.76 5.77 10.47
C LYS A 182 -15.90 5.33 8.99
N LYS A 183 -14.89 4.65 8.47
CA LYS A 183 -15.12 3.51 7.55
C LYS A 183 -14.68 2.24 8.26
N ARG A 184 -15.53 1.76 9.17
CA ARG A 184 -15.51 0.36 9.59
C ARG A 184 -15.93 -0.50 8.41
N CYS A 185 -14.98 -1.12 7.72
CA CYS A 185 -15.27 -2.33 6.96
C CYS A 185 -15.45 -3.46 8.00
N HIS A 186 -16.69 -3.88 8.22
CA HIS A 186 -16.96 -5.15 8.89
C HIS A 186 -16.48 -6.28 7.98
N VAL A 187 -15.41 -6.97 8.39
CA VAL A 187 -15.08 -8.31 7.87
C VAL A 187 -15.98 -9.28 8.62
N THR A 188 -16.97 -9.85 7.94
CA THR A 188 -17.55 -11.13 8.37
C THR A 188 -16.75 -12.24 7.71
N SER A 189 -15.84 -12.85 8.47
CA SER A 189 -15.34 -14.19 8.18
C SER A 189 -15.96 -15.11 9.22
N ASP A 190 -16.95 -15.89 8.82
CA ASP A 190 -16.98 -17.32 9.13
C ASP A 190 -18.08 -17.98 8.28
N GLY A 191 -17.71 -19.13 7.73
CA GLY A 191 -18.45 -19.83 6.69
C GLY A 191 -19.70 -20.53 7.21
N TYR A 192 -20.52 -20.91 6.22
CA TYR A 192 -21.46 -22.02 6.21
C TYR A 192 -21.90 -22.57 7.57
N ASP A 193 -23.14 -22.23 7.94
CA ASP A 193 -24.04 -23.25 8.48
C ASP A 193 -25.37 -23.17 7.75
N LYS A 194 -25.68 -24.25 7.03
CA LYS A 194 -27.02 -24.55 6.53
C LYS A 194 -27.91 -24.81 7.74
N LYS A 195 -29.03 -24.10 7.84
CA LYS A 195 -30.30 -24.73 8.20
C LYS A 195 -31.40 -24.17 7.32
N ASP A 196 -31.86 -25.04 6.43
CA ASP A 196 -33.22 -25.02 5.90
C ASP A 196 -34.20 -24.89 7.08
N ASN A 197 -35.13 -23.95 6.99
CA ASN A 197 -36.55 -24.29 6.89
C ASN A 197 -37.43 -23.03 6.86
N ASP A 198 -38.40 -23.12 5.96
CA ASP A 198 -39.76 -22.57 6.04
C ASP A 198 -39.92 -21.05 6.11
N ALA A 199 -40.51 -20.45 5.06
CA ALA A 199 -41.97 -20.45 4.93
C ALA A 199 -42.45 -19.52 3.79
N MET A 200 -43.62 -19.90 3.25
CA MET A 200 -44.57 -19.18 2.38
C MET A 200 -44.40 -19.25 0.87
#